data_AF-A0A9N8PBR6-F1
#
_entry.id   AF-A0A9N8PBR6-F1
#
_cell.length_a   1.000
_cell.length_b   1.000
_cell.length_c   1.000
_cell.angle_alpha   90.00
_cell.angle_beta   90.00
_cell.angle_gamma   90.00
#
_symmetry.space_group_name_H-M   'P 1'
#
loop_
_entity.id
_entity.type
_entity.pdbx_description
1 polymer ?
#
loop_
_entity_poly.entity_id
_entity_poly.type
_entity_poly.pdbx_seq_one_letter_code
_entity_poly.pdbx_strand_id
1 'polypeptide(L)'
;MENIEKGLLHRAFSVFLFDNKNRLLLQQRASEKITFPDMWTNTCCSHPLGVPGETGSTLETAIMGVKRAAQRKLDQELGIKAHQVPLDKFHFLTRIHYVAPSDGKWGEHESMFSVAALVQNSSD
;
A
#
# COMPACT_ATOMS: atom_id res chain seq x y z
N MET A 1 -6.20 16.41 12.77
CA MET A 1 -7.16 15.32 12.96
C MET A 1 -8.59 15.74 12.65
N GLU A 2 -8.91 17.04 12.61
CA GLU A 2 -10.28 17.57 12.38
C GLU A 2 -11.09 16.88 11.26
N ASN A 3 -10.53 16.68 10.07
CA ASN A 3 -11.26 16.02 8.98
C ASN A 3 -11.56 14.54 9.28
N ILE A 4 -10.61 13.83 9.88
CA ILE A 4 -10.77 12.43 10.30
C ILE A 4 -11.85 12.34 11.39
N GLU A 5 -11.84 13.27 12.35
CA GLU A 5 -12.85 13.37 13.42
C GLU A 5 -14.25 13.68 12.87
N LYS A 6 -14.34 14.40 11.75
CA LYS A 6 -15.57 14.60 10.98
C LYS A 6 -15.97 13.40 10.12
N GLY A 7 -15.22 12.30 10.18
CA GLY A 7 -15.53 11.04 9.49
C GLY A 7 -14.94 10.93 8.08
N LEU A 8 -14.05 11.84 7.65
CA LEU A 8 -13.39 11.71 6.36
C LEU A 8 -12.57 10.41 6.31
N LEU A 9 -12.87 9.56 5.34
CA LEU A 9 -12.32 8.24 5.13
C LEU A 9 -11.80 8.13 3.70
N HIS A 10 -10.61 7.59 3.51
CA HIS A 10 -10.07 7.31 2.18
C HIS A 10 -9.68 5.84 2.00
N ARG A 11 -9.47 5.45 0.74
CA ARG A 11 -9.01 4.11 0.36
C ARG A 11 -7.49 4.07 0.44
N ALA A 12 -6.94 2.98 0.96
CA ALA A 12 -5.51 2.76 1.03
C ALA A 12 -5.16 1.32 0.65
N PHE A 13 -3.87 1.04 0.51
CA PHE A 13 -3.36 -0.32 0.35
C PHE A 13 -2.08 -0.56 1.16
N SER A 14 -1.89 -1.82 1.53
CA SER A 14 -0.72 -2.30 2.27
C SER A 14 -0.18 -3.55 1.58
N VAL A 15 1.08 -3.50 1.17
CA VAL A 15 1.79 -4.58 0.47
C VAL A 15 2.63 -5.39 1.44
N PHE A 16 2.47 -6.71 1.40
CA PHE A 16 3.34 -7.68 2.05
C PHE A 16 4.11 -8.45 0.97
N LEU A 17 5.36 -8.06 0.75
CA LEU A 17 6.21 -8.66 -0.27
C LEU A 17 7.17 -9.65 0.38
N PHE A 18 7.13 -10.90 -0.09
CA PHE A 18 8.01 -11.95 0.40
C PHE A 18 9.02 -12.36 -0.67
N ASP A 19 10.21 -12.77 -0.22
CA ASP A 19 11.17 -13.45 -1.07
C ASP A 19 10.90 -14.96 -1.15
N ASN A 20 11.72 -15.67 -1.94
CA ASN A 20 11.63 -17.13 -2.11
C ASN A 20 11.97 -17.94 -0.85
N LYS A 21 12.42 -17.30 0.23
CA LYS A 21 12.67 -17.90 1.55
C LYS A 21 11.57 -17.55 2.56
N ASN A 22 10.44 -17.03 2.09
CA ASN A 22 9.31 -16.57 2.92
C ASN A 22 9.70 -15.46 3.92
N ARG A 23 10.73 -14.67 3.63
CA ARG A 23 11.09 -13.50 4.46
C ARG A 23 10.30 -12.30 3.96
N LEU A 24 9.67 -11.58 4.89
CA LEU A 24 8.94 -10.34 4.60
C LEU A 24 9.91 -9.17 4.46
N LEU A 25 9.79 -8.40 3.38
CA LEU A 25 10.48 -7.12 3.23
C LEU A 25 9.79 -6.06 4.10
N LEU A 26 10.50 -5.54 5.10
CA LEU A 26 10.07 -4.42 5.92
C LEU A 26 10.69 -3.12 5.40
N GLN A 27 9.98 -2.00 5.60
CA GLN A 27 10.46 -0.65 5.29
C GLN A 27 10.59 0.14 6.60
N GLN A 28 11.72 0.82 6.79
CA GLN A 28 11.80 1.94 7.74
C GLN A 28 11.43 3.22 6.98
N ARG A 29 10.44 3.95 7.50
CA ARG A 29 9.98 5.19 6.88
C ARG A 29 11.04 6.28 7.01
N ALA A 30 11.21 7.07 5.97
CA ALA A 30 12.12 8.22 6.00
C ALA A 30 11.64 9.29 7.00
N SER A 31 12.57 10.05 7.56
CA SER A 31 12.28 11.07 8.57
C SER A 31 11.43 12.23 8.03
N GLU A 32 11.45 12.47 6.72
CA GLU A 32 10.68 13.52 6.05
C GLU A 32 9.19 13.15 5.83
N LYS A 33 8.78 11.93 6.16
CA LYS A 33 7.37 11.52 6.05
C LYS A 33 6.53 12.26 7.08
N ILE A 34 5.47 12.92 6.60
CA ILE A 34 4.53 13.69 7.45
C ILE A 34 3.88 12.82 8.52
N THR A 35 3.41 11.62 8.14
CA THR A 35 2.84 10.64 9.07
C THR A 35 3.88 9.59 9.43
N PHE A 36 3.99 9.24 10.71
CA PHE A 36 4.82 8.14 11.23
C PHE A 36 6.28 8.12 10.70
N PRO A 37 7.05 9.23 10.82
CA PRO A 37 8.46 9.21 10.43
C PRO A 37 9.26 8.19 11.25
N ASP A 38 10.32 7.62 10.66
CA ASP A 38 11.28 6.69 11.29
C ASP A 38 10.71 5.35 11.79
N MET A 39 9.39 5.14 11.68
CA MET A 39 8.75 3.89 12.08
C MET A 39 9.01 2.75 11.08
N TRP A 40 9.17 1.55 11.61
CA TRP A 40 9.19 0.32 10.83
C TRP A 40 7.77 -0.12 10.48
N THR A 41 7.56 -0.50 9.24
CA THR A 41 6.28 -0.96 8.72
C THR A 41 6.48 -2.07 7.68
N ASN A 42 5.38 -2.61 7.14
CA ASN A 42 5.42 -3.59 6.05
C ASN A 42 6.03 -2.98 4.77
N THR A 43 6.08 -3.75 3.68
CA THR A 43 6.86 -3.39 2.48
C THR A 43 6.52 -2.01 1.91
N CYS A 44 5.25 -1.71 1.71
CA CYS A 44 4.81 -0.45 1.10
C CYS A 44 3.35 -0.18 1.45
N CYS A 45 3.07 1.03 1.94
CA CYS A 45 1.72 1.52 2.23
C CYS A 45 1.48 2.87 1.56
N SER A 46 0.37 3.00 0.83
CA SER A 46 0.02 4.23 0.12
C SER A 46 -1.44 4.17 -0.34
N HIS A 47 -1.83 5.12 -1.18
CA HIS A 47 -3.19 5.29 -1.68
C HIS A 47 -3.27 5.06 -3.20
N PRO A 48 -4.37 4.46 -3.70
CA PRO A 48 -4.72 4.57 -5.11
C PRO A 48 -5.11 6.02 -5.45
N LEU A 49 -4.71 6.48 -6.62
CA LEU A 49 -5.03 7.83 -7.11
C LEU A 49 -6.41 7.88 -7.77
N GLY A 50 -6.97 9.09 -7.83
CA GLY A 50 -8.21 9.40 -8.58
C GLY A 50 -8.03 9.43 -10.11
N VAL A 51 -7.15 8.60 -10.67
CA VAL A 51 -6.86 8.53 -12.11
C VAL A 51 -7.46 7.28 -12.74
N PRO A 52 -7.71 7.28 -14.07
CA PRO A 52 -8.13 6.07 -14.78
C PRO A 52 -7.18 4.90 -14.50
N GLY A 53 -7.75 3.75 -14.13
CA GLY A 53 -7.01 2.53 -13.85
C GLY A 53 -6.72 2.27 -12.37
N GLU A 54 -6.60 3.30 -11.51
CA GLU A 54 -6.43 3.13 -10.05
C GLU A 54 -7.74 3.31 -9.26
N THR A 55 -8.78 3.79 -9.92
CA THR A 55 -10.14 3.91 -9.37
C THR A 55 -10.95 2.63 -9.55
N GLY A 56 -12.15 2.59 -8.97
CA GLY A 56 -13.08 1.46 -9.10
C GLY A 56 -14.23 1.56 -8.09
N SER A 57 -15.45 1.28 -8.55
CA SER A 57 -16.69 1.32 -7.75
C SER A 57 -17.13 -0.06 -7.28
N THR A 58 -16.73 -1.13 -7.96
CA THR A 58 -16.94 -2.51 -7.53
C THR A 58 -15.74 -3.03 -6.77
N LEU A 59 -15.90 -4.10 -5.99
CA LEU A 59 -14.78 -4.71 -5.26
C LEU A 59 -13.67 -5.17 -6.21
N GLU A 60 -14.04 -5.85 -7.30
CA GLU A 60 -13.10 -6.35 -8.31
C GLU A 60 -12.28 -5.21 -8.95
N THR A 61 -12.97 -4.15 -9.40
CA THR A 61 -12.30 -3.00 -10.02
C THR A 61 -11.44 -2.23 -9.02
N ALA A 62 -11.90 -2.11 -7.76
CA ALA A 62 -11.11 -1.50 -6.68
C ALA A 62 -9.86 -2.31 -6.33
N ILE A 63 -9.94 -3.65 -6.29
CA ILE A 63 -8.77 -4.52 -6.08
C ILE A 63 -7.76 -4.33 -7.21
N MET A 64 -8.23 -4.29 -8.46
CA MET A 64 -7.33 -4.07 -9.58
C MET A 64 -6.68 -2.69 -9.55
N GLY A 65 -7.44 -1.65 -9.18
CA GLY A 65 -6.90 -0.30 -8.99
C GLY A 65 -5.84 -0.23 -7.91
N VAL A 66 -6.07 -0.90 -6.78
CA VAL A 66 -5.08 -1.03 -5.69
C VAL A 66 -3.82 -1.75 -6.16
N LYS A 67 -3.93 -2.85 -6.91
CA LYS A 67 -2.75 -3.57 -7.42
C LYS A 67 -1.89 -2.69 -8.34
N ARG A 68 -2.51 -1.88 -9.20
CA ARG A 68 -1.80 -0.91 -10.05
C ARG A 68 -1.11 0.18 -9.22
N ALA A 69 -1.82 0.72 -8.22
CA ALA A 69 -1.25 1.69 -7.30
C ALA A 69 -0.08 1.13 -6.49
N ALA A 70 -0.18 -0.12 -6.04
CA ALA A 70 0.87 -0.85 -5.35
C ALA A 70 2.11 -1.02 -6.24
N GLN A 71 1.94 -1.48 -7.48
CA GLN A 71 3.03 -1.62 -8.44
C GLN A 71 3.74 -0.28 -8.70
N ARG A 72 2.98 0.81 -8.89
CA ARG A 72 3.54 2.16 -9.06
C ARG A 72 4.35 2.60 -7.84
N LYS A 73 3.82 2.38 -6.63
CA LYS A 73 4.46 2.83 -5.39
C LYS A 73 5.66 2.00 -4.99
N LEU A 74 5.67 0.70 -5.29
CA LEU A 74 6.86 -0.15 -5.15
C LEU A 74 8.02 0.35 -6.01
N ASP A 75 7.76 0.82 -7.23
CA ASP A 75 8.80 1.47 -8.05
C ASP A 75 9.24 2.81 -7.45
N GLN A 76 8.29 3.68 -7.10
CA GLN A 76 8.60 5.02 -6.58
C GLN A 76 9.33 5.01 -5.22
N GLU A 77 9.05 4.05 -4.34
CA GLU A 77 9.64 4.01 -2.99
C GLU A 77 10.84 3.06 -2.88
N LEU A 78 10.84 1.95 -3.61
CA LEU A 78 11.83 0.88 -3.45
C LEU A 78 12.56 0.55 -4.76
N GLY A 79 12.22 1.19 -5.88
CA GLY A 79 12.81 0.92 -7.20
C GLY A 79 12.41 -0.42 -7.82
N ILE A 80 11.42 -1.12 -7.25
CA ILE A 80 10.97 -2.44 -7.72
C ILE A 80 10.12 -2.25 -8.98
N LYS A 81 10.60 -2.76 -10.11
CA LYS A 81 9.98 -2.54 -11.42
C LYS A 81 8.78 -3.44 -11.63
N ALA A 82 7.84 -2.97 -12.46
CA ALA A 82 6.60 -3.68 -12.77
C ALA A 82 6.79 -5.14 -13.23
N HIS A 83 7.86 -5.43 -13.97
CA HIS A 83 8.15 -6.79 -14.45
C HIS A 83 8.58 -7.75 -13.33
N GLN A 84 9.05 -7.25 -12.18
CA GLN A 84 9.43 -8.07 -11.02
C GLN A 84 8.23 -8.43 -10.14
N VAL A 85 7.14 -7.68 -10.27
CA VAL A 85 5.88 -7.81 -9.52
C VAL A 85 4.68 -7.62 -10.44
N PRO A 86 4.41 -8.56 -11.37
CA PRO A 86 3.27 -8.44 -12.28
C PRO A 86 1.94 -8.55 -11.53
N LEU A 87 0.89 -7.92 -12.08
CA LEU A 87 -0.39 -7.68 -11.36
C LEU A 87 -1.14 -8.96 -10.95
N ASP A 88 -0.93 -10.05 -11.68
CA ASP A 88 -1.49 -11.38 -11.41
C ASP A 88 -0.84 -12.05 -10.18
N LYS A 89 0.37 -11.62 -9.80
CA LYS A 89 1.09 -12.13 -8.61
C LYS A 89 0.72 -11.42 -7.31
N PHE A 90 -0.04 -10.33 -7.39
CA PHE A 90 -0.65 -9.75 -6.19
C PHE A 90 -1.87 -10.58 -5.80
N HIS A 91 -1.91 -11.04 -4.56
CA HIS A 91 -3.05 -11.71 -3.95
C HIS A 91 -3.74 -10.73 -3.02
N PHE A 92 -5.02 -10.43 -3.29
CA PHE A 92 -5.84 -9.69 -2.36
C PHE A 92 -6.24 -10.61 -1.20
N LEU A 93 -6.01 -10.14 0.03
CA LEU A 93 -6.32 -10.92 1.23
C LEU A 93 -7.65 -10.48 1.83
N THR A 94 -7.72 -9.21 2.25
CA THR A 94 -8.91 -8.65 2.93
C THR A 94 -8.86 -7.13 2.95
N ARG A 95 -9.91 -6.51 3.51
CA ARG A 95 -9.94 -5.09 3.87
C ARG A 95 -9.92 -4.91 5.39
N ILE A 96 -9.16 -3.95 5.86
CA ILE A 96 -9.09 -3.56 7.26
C ILE A 96 -9.50 -2.09 7.35
N HIS A 97 -10.45 -1.76 8.21
CA HIS A 97 -10.80 -0.38 8.53
C HIS A 97 -10.10 0.01 9.82
N TYR A 98 -9.31 1.09 9.81
CA TYR A 98 -8.65 1.57 11.02
C TYR A 98 -8.56 3.10 11.05
N VAL A 99 -8.33 3.62 12.26
CA VAL A 99 -7.96 5.01 12.53
C VAL A 99 -6.69 4.99 13.39
N ALA A 100 -5.69 5.78 13.02
CA ALA A 100 -4.47 5.91 13.79
C ALA A 100 -3.98 7.38 13.80
N PRO A 101 -3.94 8.06 14.96
CA PRO A 101 -3.27 9.35 15.06
C PRO A 101 -1.75 9.15 14.94
N SER A 102 -1.10 10.02 14.16
CA SER A 102 0.37 10.09 14.06
C SER A 102 0.93 11.10 15.04
N ASP A 103 0.38 12.31 15.03
CA ASP A 103 0.65 13.36 16.02
C ASP A 103 -0.66 14.13 16.31
N GLY A 104 -0.58 15.22 17.07
CA GLY A 104 -1.78 16.02 17.40
C GLY A 104 -2.49 16.63 16.16
N LYS A 105 -1.83 16.70 15.00
CA LYS A 105 -2.33 17.30 13.75
C LYS A 105 -2.60 16.25 12.66
N TRP A 106 -1.77 15.25 12.50
CA TRP A 106 -1.76 14.29 11.40
C TRP A 106 -2.13 12.88 11.88
N GLY A 107 -2.72 12.09 10.98
CA GLY A 107 -3.09 10.71 11.22
C GLY A 107 -3.71 10.09 9.99
N GLU A 108 -4.14 8.84 10.13
CA GLU A 108 -4.75 8.04 9.07
C GLU A 108 -6.15 7.56 9.49
N HIS A 109 -7.07 7.51 8.52
CA HIS A 109 -8.40 6.90 8.65
C HIS A 109 -8.73 6.23 7.32
N GLU A 110 -8.59 4.91 7.27
CA GLU A 110 -8.46 4.22 6.00
C GLU A 110 -9.31 2.96 5.92
N SER A 111 -9.90 2.74 4.74
CA SER A 111 -10.30 1.41 4.29
C SER A 111 -9.11 0.81 3.54
N MET A 112 -8.30 0.04 4.26
CA MET A 112 -7.03 -0.50 3.84
C MET A 112 -7.21 -1.83 3.10
N PHE A 113 -6.77 -1.91 1.85
CA PHE A 113 -6.75 -3.14 1.06
C PHE A 113 -5.41 -3.86 1.28
N SER A 114 -5.45 -5.02 1.91
CA SER A 114 -4.23 -5.83 2.14
C SER A 114 -3.95 -6.71 0.93
N VAL A 115 -2.77 -6.56 0.36
CA VAL A 115 -2.29 -7.36 -0.78
C VAL A 115 -0.93 -7.98 -0.46
N ALA A 116 -0.72 -9.23 -0.87
CA ALA A 116 0.55 -9.92 -0.75
C ALA A 116 1.11 -10.29 -2.12
N ALA A 117 2.42 -10.26 -2.29
CA ALA A 117 3.09 -10.69 -3.52
C ALA A 117 4.41 -11.40 -3.21
N LEU A 118 4.90 -12.20 -4.16
CA LEU A 118 6.25 -12.76 -4.14
C LEU A 118 7.11 -12.01 -5.15
N VAL A 119 8.35 -11.67 -4.77
CA VAL A 119 9.33 -11.11 -5.72
C VAL A 119 9.75 -12.21 -6.68
N GLN A 120 9.62 -11.94 -7.98
CA GLN A 120 10.25 -12.78 -8.99
C GLN A 120 11.69 -12.30 -9.21
N ASN A 121 12.65 -13.20 -9.10
CA ASN A 121 14.02 -12.89 -9.50
C ASN A 121 14.08 -12.76 -11.02
N SER A 122 14.77 -11.74 -11.51
CA SER A 122 15.10 -11.58 -12.92
C SER A 122 16.25 -12.54 -13.28
N SER A 123 15.96 -13.83 -13.30
CA SER A 123 16.83 -14.86 -13.83
C SER A 123 16.03 -16.15 -14.03
N ASP A 124 15.18 -16.12 -15.05
CA ASP A 124 14.77 -17.26 -15.87
C ASP A 124 15.12 -16.92 -17.33
#